data_AF-A0A8F4Q3T8-F1
#
_entry.id   AF-A0A8F4Q3T8-F1
#
_cell.length_a   1.000
_cell.length_b   1.000
_cell.length_c   1.000
_cell.angle_alpha   90.00
_cell.angle_beta   90.00
_cell.angle_gamma   90.00
#
_symmetry.space_group_name_H-M   'P 1'
#
loop_
_entity.id
_entity.type
_entity.pdbx_description
1 polymer ?
#
loop_
_entity_poly.entity_id
_entity_poly.type
_entity_poly.pdbx_seq_one_letter_code
_entity_poly.pdbx_strand_id
1 'polypeptide(L)'
;RAQNFQLNGYSRVTNPYLSRRHDVISFKNVSSCGTATAISLPCMFSRMSRNEYNEVRAASEENLLDILKRTGVEVLWRNNNNGGCKGICKRVPTDDMPAMKVIGECVNKDGTCFDEVLLYQLSSRINAMQGDALIVLHQMGSHGPTYFERYPSTSKVFSPTCDSNLIEKCSNKELVNTYDNTLVYTDRMLSKTIELLQRYSGMRDVAMIYLSD
;
A
#
# COMPACT_ATOMS: atom_id res chain seq x y z
N ARG A 1 11.36 -0.12 -1.94
CA ARG A 1 11.91 -0.06 -3.32
C ARG A 1 12.44 -1.44 -3.69
N ALA A 2 12.41 -1.81 -4.98
CA ALA A 2 12.70 -3.18 -5.42
C ALA A 2 14.05 -3.73 -4.94
N GLN A 3 15.12 -2.93 -5.00
CA GLN A 3 16.47 -3.34 -4.55
C GLN A 3 16.60 -3.60 -3.04
N ASN A 4 15.65 -3.14 -2.21
CA ASN A 4 15.61 -3.39 -0.77
C ASN A 4 14.60 -4.48 -0.38
N PHE A 5 13.96 -5.13 -1.35
CA PHE A 5 13.02 -6.23 -1.10
C PHE A 5 13.78 -7.56 -1.09
N GLN A 6 13.73 -8.29 0.03
CA GLN A 6 14.42 -9.58 0.18
C GLN A 6 13.97 -10.59 -0.88
N LEU A 7 12.67 -10.60 -1.21
CA LEU A 7 12.11 -11.47 -2.27
C LEU A 7 12.75 -11.20 -3.65
N ASN A 8 13.32 -10.01 -3.84
CA ASN A 8 14.04 -9.61 -5.05
C ASN A 8 15.55 -9.80 -4.97
N GLY A 9 16.08 -10.38 -3.89
CA GLY A 9 17.50 -10.66 -3.70
C GLY A 9 18.25 -9.68 -2.79
N TYR A 10 17.54 -8.79 -2.09
CA TYR A 10 18.18 -7.96 -1.06
C TYR A 10 18.73 -8.84 0.09
N SER A 11 19.94 -8.53 0.56
CA SER A 11 20.65 -9.37 1.54
C SER A 11 20.07 -9.31 2.95
N ARG A 12 19.28 -8.29 3.27
CA ARG A 12 18.63 -8.14 4.58
C ARG A 12 17.23 -8.71 4.55
N VAL A 13 16.78 -9.23 5.69
CA VAL A 13 15.47 -9.87 5.87
C VAL A 13 14.37 -8.82 6.01
N THR A 14 14.07 -8.12 4.91
CA THR A 14 13.00 -7.11 4.85
C THR A 14 11.62 -7.71 4.56
N ASN A 15 11.55 -8.98 4.17
CA ASN A 15 10.30 -9.70 3.93
C ASN A 15 10.19 -11.01 4.73
N PRO A 16 10.32 -10.99 6.08
CA PRO A 16 10.37 -12.20 6.90
C PRO A 16 9.09 -13.05 6.89
N TYR A 17 7.91 -12.46 6.62
CA TYR A 17 6.62 -13.12 6.56
C TYR A 17 6.36 -13.66 5.15
N LEU A 18 6.43 -12.82 4.11
CA LEU A 18 6.13 -13.26 2.74
C LEU A 18 7.16 -14.25 2.19
N SER A 19 8.42 -14.20 2.62
CA SER A 19 9.45 -15.17 2.19
C SER A 19 9.21 -16.61 2.65
N ARG A 20 8.32 -16.81 3.63
CA ARG A 20 7.94 -18.15 4.12
C ARG A 20 6.73 -18.73 3.39
N ARG A 21 6.16 -17.97 2.47
CA ARG A 21 4.96 -18.33 1.72
C ARG A 21 5.33 -18.96 0.37
N HIS A 22 4.62 -20.00 -0.02
CA HIS A 22 4.78 -20.68 -1.31
C HIS A 22 3.77 -20.22 -2.36
N ASP A 23 2.75 -19.46 -1.93
CA ASP A 23 1.68 -18.90 -2.75
C ASP A 23 1.94 -17.45 -3.17
N VAL A 24 3.19 -16.97 -3.02
CA VAL A 24 3.60 -15.60 -3.37
C VAL A 24 4.55 -15.62 -4.57
N ILE A 25 4.23 -14.82 -5.59
CA ILE A 25 5.08 -14.59 -6.75
C ILE A 25 5.67 -13.18 -6.64
N SER A 26 7.00 -13.07 -6.71
CA SER A 26 7.70 -11.79 -6.69
C SER A 26 8.27 -11.44 -8.06
N PHE A 27 7.81 -10.31 -8.63
CA PHE A 27 8.27 -9.81 -9.92
C PHE A 27 9.48 -8.89 -9.73
N LYS A 28 10.65 -9.35 -10.20
CA LYS A 28 11.93 -8.65 -10.00
C LYS A 28 12.17 -7.50 -10.98
N ASN A 29 11.49 -7.49 -12.12
CA ASN A 29 11.69 -6.51 -13.18
C ASN A 29 10.40 -5.72 -13.44
N VAL A 30 10.13 -4.74 -12.58
CA VAL A 30 8.98 -3.83 -12.67
C VAL A 30 9.47 -2.40 -12.47
N SER A 31 8.93 -1.46 -13.23
CA SER A 31 9.23 -0.04 -13.12
C SER A 31 7.94 0.76 -13.02
N SER A 32 7.95 1.80 -12.18
CA SER A 32 6.82 2.72 -12.02
C SER A 32 6.62 3.59 -13.27
N CYS A 33 5.44 4.20 -13.36
CA CYS A 33 5.14 5.16 -14.42
C CYS A 33 5.89 6.49 -14.21
N GLY A 34 5.96 6.96 -12.96
CA GLY A 34 6.72 8.14 -12.56
C GLY A 34 7.45 7.94 -11.23
N THR A 35 7.88 9.04 -10.62
CA THR A 35 8.63 9.04 -9.34
C THR A 35 7.88 9.75 -8.21
N ALA A 36 6.60 10.06 -8.43
CA ALA A 36 5.75 10.75 -7.48
C ALA A 36 4.34 10.17 -7.53
N THR A 37 3.71 10.05 -6.37
CA THR A 37 2.34 9.53 -6.24
C THR A 37 1.35 10.26 -7.14
N ALA A 38 1.52 11.59 -7.32
CA ALA A 38 0.66 12.40 -8.17
C ALA A 38 0.69 12.00 -9.66
N ILE A 39 1.79 11.40 -10.12
CA ILE A 39 1.95 10.95 -11.51
C ILE A 39 1.71 9.45 -11.63
N SER A 40 2.37 8.65 -10.79
CA SER A 40 2.30 7.19 -10.85
C SER A 40 0.90 6.67 -10.59
N LEU A 41 0.22 7.19 -9.56
CA LEU A 41 -1.07 6.64 -9.13
C LEU A 41 -2.13 6.81 -10.23
N PRO A 42 -2.38 8.01 -10.82
CA PRO A 42 -3.38 8.11 -11.88
C PRO A 42 -2.98 7.37 -13.15
N CYS A 43 -1.68 7.29 -13.46
CA CYS A 43 -1.17 6.52 -14.60
C CYS A 43 -1.51 5.03 -14.49
N MET A 44 -1.28 4.41 -13.31
CA MET A 44 -1.55 2.99 -13.05
C MET A 44 -3.02 2.58 -13.25
N PHE A 45 -3.96 3.49 -13.01
CA PHE A 45 -5.40 3.23 -13.18
C PHE A 45 -5.93 3.73 -14.53
N SER A 46 -5.11 4.41 -15.32
CA SER A 46 -5.50 4.88 -16.65
C SER A 46 -5.39 3.77 -17.69
N ARG A 47 -6.02 3.97 -18.85
CA ARG A 47 -5.84 3.13 -20.03
C ARG A 47 -4.56 3.44 -20.81
N MET A 48 -3.83 4.50 -20.42
CA MET A 48 -2.67 5.00 -21.17
C MET A 48 -1.42 4.22 -20.80
N SER A 49 -0.57 3.97 -21.78
CA SER A 49 0.78 3.49 -21.51
C SER A 49 1.61 4.59 -20.82
N ARG A 50 2.72 4.21 -20.18
CA ARG A 50 3.64 5.17 -19.54
C ARG A 50 4.09 6.28 -20.50
N ASN A 51 4.34 5.96 -21.76
CA ASN A 51 4.86 6.91 -22.75
C ASN A 51 3.78 7.86 -23.29
N GLU A 52 2.51 7.52 -23.13
CA GLU A 52 1.36 8.29 -23.63
C GLU A 52 0.58 8.95 -22.50
N TYR A 53 1.00 8.74 -21.26
CA TYR A 53 0.31 9.27 -20.09
C TYR A 53 0.23 10.80 -20.13
N ASN A 54 -1.00 11.30 -19.98
CA ASN A 54 -1.30 12.71 -19.92
C ASN A 54 -2.22 13.00 -18.73
N GLU A 55 -1.80 13.89 -17.84
CA GLU A 55 -2.51 14.18 -16.59
C GLU A 55 -3.92 14.76 -16.82
N VAL A 56 -4.07 15.68 -17.79
CA VAL A 56 -5.37 16.30 -18.11
C VAL A 56 -6.36 15.27 -18.62
N ARG A 57 -5.90 14.36 -19.49
CA ARG A 57 -6.71 13.23 -19.96
C ARG A 57 -7.04 12.26 -18.83
N ALA A 58 -6.05 11.88 -18.01
CA ALA A 58 -6.28 11.00 -16.86
C ALA A 58 -7.32 11.56 -15.88
N ALA A 59 -7.37 12.88 -15.70
CA ALA A 59 -8.33 13.55 -14.83
C ALA A 59 -9.76 13.64 -15.41
N SER A 60 -9.91 13.57 -16.74
CA SER A 60 -11.18 13.76 -17.46
C SER A 60 -11.75 12.48 -18.10
N GLU A 61 -10.97 11.42 -18.18
CA GLU A 61 -11.39 10.11 -18.71
C GLU A 61 -11.80 9.14 -17.59
N GLU A 62 -12.61 8.13 -17.97
CA GLU A 62 -12.86 6.96 -17.11
C GLU A 62 -11.58 6.15 -16.90
N ASN A 63 -11.33 5.82 -15.64
CA ASN A 63 -10.25 4.95 -15.20
C ASN A 63 -10.74 3.51 -14.94
N LEU A 64 -9.84 2.61 -14.58
CA LEU A 64 -10.14 1.20 -14.31
C LEU A 64 -11.31 1.02 -13.31
N LEU A 65 -11.36 1.83 -12.24
CA LEU A 65 -12.38 1.70 -11.19
C LEU A 65 -13.77 2.06 -11.71
N ASP A 66 -13.86 3.07 -12.58
CA ASP A 66 -15.13 3.47 -13.19
C ASP A 66 -15.69 2.36 -14.09
N ILE A 67 -14.81 1.75 -14.89
CA ILE A 67 -15.18 0.69 -15.82
C ILE A 67 -15.68 -0.52 -15.04
N LEU A 68 -14.93 -0.97 -14.02
CA LEU A 68 -15.30 -2.11 -13.18
C LEU A 68 -16.65 -1.90 -12.48
N LYS A 69 -16.85 -0.72 -11.89
CA LYS A 69 -18.10 -0.37 -11.25
C LYS A 69 -19.27 -0.38 -12.23
N ARG A 70 -19.11 0.18 -13.44
CA ARG A 70 -20.15 0.17 -14.46
C ARG A 70 -20.50 -1.24 -14.96
N THR A 71 -19.53 -2.15 -14.99
CA THR A 71 -19.74 -3.55 -15.41
C THR A 71 -20.25 -4.45 -14.27
N GLY A 72 -20.59 -3.90 -13.11
CA GLY A 72 -21.20 -4.63 -12.00
C GLY A 72 -20.22 -5.23 -10.99
N VAL A 73 -18.92 -4.91 -11.07
CA VAL A 73 -17.94 -5.29 -10.04
C VAL A 73 -18.03 -4.29 -8.89
N GLU A 74 -18.15 -4.79 -7.66
CA GLU A 74 -18.14 -3.92 -6.48
C GLU A 74 -16.73 -3.34 -6.27
N VAL A 75 -16.65 -2.02 -6.06
CA VAL A 75 -15.38 -1.31 -5.87
C VAL A 75 -15.37 -0.60 -4.53
N LEU A 76 -14.28 -0.77 -3.78
CA LEU A 76 -14.01 -0.02 -2.56
C LEU A 76 -12.57 0.50 -2.58
N TRP A 77 -12.39 1.79 -2.32
CA TRP A 77 -11.08 2.37 -2.04
C TRP A 77 -10.93 2.61 -0.53
N ARG A 78 -9.87 2.11 0.10
CA ARG A 78 -9.54 2.45 1.50
C ARG A 78 -8.23 3.21 1.50
N ASN A 79 -8.26 4.43 2.02
CA ASN A 79 -7.14 5.34 1.97
C ASN A 79 -6.49 5.51 3.35
N ASN A 80 -5.19 5.25 3.45
CA ASN A 80 -4.36 5.67 4.58
C ASN A 80 -3.25 6.67 4.14
N ASN A 81 -2.98 6.77 2.83
CA ASN A 81 -2.02 7.73 2.30
C ASN A 81 -2.51 9.19 2.44
N ASN A 82 -1.69 10.06 3.05
CA ASN A 82 -2.04 11.47 3.28
C ASN A 82 -2.18 12.29 1.98
N GLY A 83 -1.56 11.85 0.89
CA GLY A 83 -1.75 12.45 -0.42
C GLY A 83 -3.09 12.09 -1.07
N GLY A 84 -3.92 11.25 -0.42
CA GLY A 84 -5.19 10.77 -0.93
C GLY A 84 -5.06 9.97 -2.22
N CYS A 85 -6.19 9.69 -2.87
CA CYS A 85 -6.25 8.86 -4.07
C CYS A 85 -5.95 9.58 -5.39
N LYS A 86 -5.41 10.81 -5.35
CA LYS A 86 -5.07 11.62 -6.54
C LYS A 86 -6.20 11.73 -7.58
N GLY A 87 -7.44 11.79 -7.10
CA GLY A 87 -8.64 11.93 -7.93
C GLY A 87 -9.24 10.63 -8.49
N ILE A 88 -8.53 9.51 -8.40
CA ILE A 88 -8.93 8.22 -8.99
C ILE A 88 -10.18 7.66 -8.32
N CYS A 89 -10.26 7.79 -6.99
CA CYS A 89 -11.35 7.25 -6.19
C CYS A 89 -12.61 8.14 -6.12
N LYS A 90 -12.63 9.31 -6.78
CA LYS A 90 -13.72 10.31 -6.66
C LYS A 90 -15.12 9.78 -6.98
N ARG A 91 -15.20 8.70 -7.76
CA ARG A 91 -16.46 8.15 -8.30
C ARG A 91 -16.82 6.77 -7.73
N VAL A 92 -16.09 6.30 -6.72
CA VAL A 92 -16.31 5.00 -6.06
C VAL A 92 -16.39 5.15 -4.53
N PRO A 93 -17.08 4.24 -3.82
CA PRO A 93 -17.07 4.21 -2.36
C PRO A 93 -15.64 4.27 -1.80
N THR A 94 -15.40 5.20 -0.88
CA THR A 94 -14.08 5.46 -0.32
C THR A 94 -14.15 5.56 1.20
N ASP A 95 -13.27 4.81 1.88
CA ASP A 95 -13.01 4.95 3.30
C ASP A 95 -11.77 5.82 3.53
N ASP A 96 -11.93 6.91 4.29
CA ASP A 96 -10.81 7.68 4.84
C ASP A 96 -10.42 7.10 6.21
N MET A 97 -9.40 6.24 6.22
CA MET A 97 -9.05 5.46 7.42
C MET A 97 -8.52 6.34 8.56
N PRO A 98 -7.67 7.35 8.33
CA PRO A 98 -7.27 8.31 9.36
C PRO A 98 -8.45 9.01 10.05
N ALA A 99 -9.52 9.34 9.32
CA ALA A 99 -10.69 9.98 9.89
C ALA A 99 -11.43 9.10 10.90
N MET A 100 -11.26 7.77 10.84
CA MET A 100 -11.89 6.82 11.78
C MET A 100 -11.23 6.80 13.15
N LYS A 101 -9.99 7.31 13.30
CA LYS A 101 -9.25 7.38 14.57
C LYS A 101 -9.22 6.04 15.33
N VAL A 102 -8.91 4.96 14.62
CA VAL A 102 -8.86 3.61 15.20
C VAL A 102 -7.79 3.56 16.30
N ILE A 103 -8.22 3.23 17.51
CA ILE A 103 -7.36 3.16 18.70
C ILE A 103 -6.23 2.14 18.46
N GLY A 104 -4.99 2.56 18.71
CA GLY A 104 -3.79 1.73 18.55
C GLY A 104 -3.16 1.77 17.16
N GLU A 105 -3.93 2.10 16.12
CA GLU A 105 -3.40 2.22 14.75
C GLU A 105 -3.11 3.67 14.36
N CYS A 106 -3.96 4.61 14.78
CA CYS A 106 -3.87 6.03 14.44
C CYS A 106 -3.19 6.83 15.55
N VAL A 107 -1.90 6.52 15.78
CA VAL A 107 -1.10 7.06 16.90
C VAL A 107 0.05 7.97 16.45
N ASN A 108 0.24 8.15 15.14
CA ASN A 108 1.36 8.94 14.62
C ASN A 108 1.13 10.44 14.82
N LYS A 109 2.22 11.16 15.04
CA LYS A 109 2.18 12.60 15.35
C LYS A 109 1.77 13.43 14.14
N ASP A 110 2.09 12.97 12.94
CA ASP A 110 1.71 13.60 11.68
C ASP A 110 0.23 13.38 11.27
N GLY A 111 -0.56 12.73 12.14
CA GLY A 111 -1.98 12.45 11.90
C GLY A 111 -2.23 11.24 11.00
N THR A 112 -1.18 10.51 10.60
CA THR A 112 -1.30 9.25 9.85
C THR A 112 -1.57 8.06 10.78
N CYS A 113 -2.00 6.94 10.21
CA CYS A 113 -2.11 5.69 10.94
C CYS A 113 -1.08 4.69 10.41
N PHE A 114 -0.78 3.66 11.19
CA PHE A 114 -0.13 2.49 10.64
C PHE A 114 -1.04 1.76 9.64
N ASP A 115 -0.45 1.18 8.60
CA ASP A 115 -1.20 0.60 7.47
C ASP A 115 -2.09 -0.60 7.82
N GLU A 116 -1.89 -1.26 8.97
CA GLU A 116 -2.85 -2.27 9.46
C GLU A 116 -4.25 -1.68 9.70
N VAL A 117 -4.39 -0.34 9.84
CA VAL A 117 -5.69 0.34 9.85
C VAL A 117 -6.54 -0.03 8.63
N LEU A 118 -5.93 -0.28 7.46
CA LEU A 118 -6.62 -0.63 6.22
C LEU A 118 -7.36 -1.97 6.30
N LEU A 119 -7.06 -2.80 7.31
CA LEU A 119 -7.73 -4.07 7.58
C LEU A 119 -8.87 -3.93 8.61
N TYR A 120 -8.97 -2.79 9.30
CA TYR A 120 -10.03 -2.54 10.27
C TYR A 120 -11.42 -2.67 9.63
N GLN A 121 -12.26 -3.58 10.15
CA GLN A 121 -13.59 -3.91 9.61
C GLN A 121 -13.62 -4.35 8.13
N LEU A 122 -12.48 -4.73 7.54
CA LEU A 122 -12.43 -5.15 6.14
C LEU A 122 -13.28 -6.41 5.88
N SER A 123 -13.31 -7.36 6.81
CA SER A 123 -14.19 -8.53 6.71
C SER A 123 -15.68 -8.16 6.64
N SER A 124 -16.12 -7.17 7.40
CA SER A 124 -17.50 -6.69 7.34
C SER A 124 -17.82 -6.08 5.98
N ARG A 125 -16.87 -5.33 5.39
CA ARG A 125 -16.99 -4.80 4.02
C ARG A 125 -17.12 -5.94 3.01
N ILE A 126 -16.22 -6.93 3.04
CA ILE A 126 -16.24 -8.07 2.11
C ILE A 126 -17.52 -8.89 2.24
N ASN A 127 -18.02 -9.11 3.46
CA ASN A 127 -19.25 -9.87 3.70
C ASN A 127 -20.50 -9.16 3.13
N ALA A 128 -20.47 -7.84 3.04
CA ALA A 128 -21.57 -7.05 2.51
C ALA A 128 -21.57 -6.96 0.97
N MET A 129 -20.44 -7.27 0.32
CA MET A 129 -20.30 -7.22 -1.13
C MET A 129 -20.94 -8.45 -1.80
N GLN A 130 -21.65 -8.23 -2.90
CA GLN A 130 -22.23 -9.26 -3.74
C GLN A 130 -21.45 -9.39 -5.06
N GLY A 131 -21.36 -10.62 -5.58
CA GLY A 131 -20.62 -10.87 -6.82
C GLY A 131 -19.12 -10.57 -6.70
N ASP A 132 -18.51 -10.20 -7.83
CA ASP A 132 -17.09 -9.88 -7.92
C ASP A 132 -16.77 -8.54 -7.29
N ALA A 133 -15.59 -8.42 -6.68
CA ALA A 133 -15.16 -7.20 -6.00
C ALA A 133 -13.69 -6.87 -6.24
N LEU A 134 -13.39 -5.57 -6.35
CA LEU A 134 -12.05 -5.01 -6.28
C LEU A 134 -11.96 -4.05 -5.08
N ILE A 135 -11.10 -4.39 -4.12
CA ILE A 135 -10.80 -3.53 -2.98
C ILE A 135 -9.37 -3.00 -3.11
N VAL A 136 -9.22 -1.68 -3.15
CA VAL A 136 -7.91 -1.01 -3.18
C VAL A 136 -7.53 -0.58 -1.76
N LEU A 137 -6.39 -1.06 -1.26
CA LEU A 137 -5.81 -0.65 0.01
C LEU A 137 -4.64 0.31 -0.25
N HIS A 138 -4.89 1.62 -0.16
CA HIS A 138 -3.89 2.64 -0.45
C HIS A 138 -3.10 3.01 0.81
N GLN A 139 -1.99 2.30 1.00
CA GLN A 139 -1.08 2.41 2.14
C GLN A 139 -0.25 3.70 2.16
N MET A 140 0.21 4.07 3.35
CA MET A 140 1.28 5.04 3.57
C MET A 140 2.64 4.44 3.19
N GLY A 141 2.86 3.15 3.49
CA GLY A 141 4.06 2.41 3.15
C GLY A 141 5.33 3.08 3.68
N SER A 142 6.32 3.22 2.80
CA SER A 142 7.63 3.80 3.13
C SER A 142 7.70 5.32 2.91
N HIS A 143 6.59 6.07 2.97
CA HIS A 143 6.60 7.51 2.69
C HIS A 143 7.48 8.27 3.70
N GLY A 144 8.43 9.04 3.18
CA GLY A 144 9.35 9.89 3.94
C GLY A 144 8.85 11.33 4.11
N PRO A 145 9.65 12.22 4.73
CA PRO A 145 10.95 11.94 5.35
C PRO A 145 10.82 11.26 6.72
N THR A 146 9.64 11.19 7.34
CA THR A 146 9.40 10.60 8.66
C THR A 146 9.29 9.07 8.64
N TYR A 147 10.27 8.36 8.04
CA TYR A 147 10.23 6.90 7.91
C TYR A 147 10.03 6.17 9.25
N PHE A 148 10.53 6.74 10.35
CA PHE A 148 10.42 6.18 11.70
C PHE A 148 8.98 6.16 12.24
N GLU A 149 8.05 6.92 11.64
CA GLU A 149 6.62 6.91 11.97
C GLU A 149 5.82 5.88 11.15
N ARG A 150 6.47 5.16 10.22
CA ARG A 150 5.80 4.21 9.32
C ARG A 150 5.61 2.82 9.91
N TYR A 151 6.16 2.55 11.08
CA TYR A 151 6.11 1.24 11.71
C TYR A 151 6.06 1.33 13.24
N PRO A 152 5.36 0.42 13.92
CA PRO A 152 5.39 0.34 15.37
C PRO A 152 6.74 -0.21 15.86
N SER A 153 7.05 0.00 17.13
CA SER A 153 8.28 -0.50 17.77
C SER A 153 8.51 -2.01 17.57
N THR A 154 7.44 -2.79 17.48
CA THR A 154 7.48 -4.24 17.24
C THR A 154 8.06 -4.63 15.86
N SER A 155 8.13 -3.68 14.92
CA SER A 155 8.72 -3.88 13.59
C SER A 155 10.12 -3.24 13.45
N LYS A 156 10.69 -2.74 14.54
CA LYS A 156 12.05 -2.15 14.59
C LYS A 156 13.12 -3.25 14.66
N VAL A 157 13.34 -3.95 13.55
CA VAL A 157 14.29 -5.08 13.44
C VAL A 157 15.74 -4.59 13.28
N PHE A 158 15.95 -3.54 12.47
CA PHE A 158 17.27 -2.98 12.18
C PHE A 158 17.55 -1.76 13.05
N SER A 159 18.76 -1.67 13.61
CA SER A 159 19.20 -0.58 14.49
C SER A 159 20.69 -0.23 14.28
N PRO A 160 21.13 0.98 14.64
CA PRO A 160 20.34 2.14 15.09
C PRO A 160 19.44 2.71 13.98
N THR A 161 18.46 3.56 14.34
CA THR A 161 17.51 4.19 13.40
C THR A 161 17.65 5.71 13.39
N CYS A 162 17.33 6.30 12.24
CA CYS A 162 17.11 7.73 12.04
C CYS A 162 15.68 8.09 12.48
N ASP A 163 15.53 8.59 13.70
CA ASP A 163 14.24 9.00 14.29
C ASP A 163 14.04 10.52 14.14
N SER A 164 14.22 11.04 12.92
CA SER A 164 14.11 12.47 12.58
C SER A 164 13.56 12.68 11.16
N ASN A 165 12.91 13.83 10.93
CA ASN A 165 12.53 14.29 9.59
C ASN A 165 13.69 15.01 8.84
N LEU A 166 14.76 15.38 9.55
CA LEU A 166 15.99 15.95 8.99
C LEU A 166 16.94 14.81 8.59
N ILE A 167 16.53 14.03 7.59
CA ILE A 167 17.18 12.77 7.19
C ILE A 167 18.64 12.97 6.73
N GLU A 168 18.99 14.18 6.28
CA GLU A 168 20.35 14.57 5.89
C GLU A 168 21.33 14.62 7.07
N LYS A 169 20.82 14.69 8.32
CA LYS A 169 21.64 14.68 9.53
C LYS A 169 21.90 13.27 10.07
N CYS A 170 21.19 12.28 9.56
CA CYS A 170 21.36 10.89 9.96
C CYS A 170 22.51 10.25 9.17
N SER A 171 23.18 9.26 9.76
CA SER A 171 24.09 8.43 8.99
C SER A 171 23.32 7.61 7.94
N ASN A 172 23.99 7.28 6.84
CA ASN A 172 23.41 6.38 5.83
C ASN A 172 22.95 5.05 6.42
N LYS A 173 23.67 4.51 7.42
CA LYS A 173 23.30 3.27 8.11
C LYS A 173 21.97 3.42 8.86
N GLU A 174 21.82 4.49 9.63
CA GLU A 174 20.58 4.78 10.36
C GLU A 174 19.39 4.96 9.41
N LEU A 175 19.59 5.71 8.33
CA LEU A 175 18.54 5.95 7.35
C LEU A 175 18.11 4.66 6.63
N VAL A 176 19.07 3.84 6.19
CA VAL A 176 18.77 2.54 5.56
C VAL A 176 18.08 1.61 6.55
N ASN A 177 18.51 1.57 7.82
CA ASN A 177 17.85 0.77 8.85
C ASN A 177 16.40 1.21 9.10
N THR A 178 16.15 2.52 9.23
CA THR A 178 14.79 3.05 9.36
C THR A 178 13.94 2.70 8.15
N TYR A 179 14.48 2.87 6.94
CA TYR A 179 13.79 2.51 5.70
C TYR A 179 13.46 1.01 5.62
N ASP A 180 14.41 0.15 5.92
CA ASP A 180 14.24 -1.31 5.89
C ASP A 180 13.19 -1.78 6.92
N ASN A 181 13.09 -1.11 8.08
CA ASN A 181 12.02 -1.38 9.06
C ASN A 181 10.62 -1.05 8.51
N THR A 182 10.48 -0.03 7.66
CA THR A 182 9.20 0.22 6.96
C THR A 182 8.79 -0.95 6.08
N LEU A 183 9.77 -1.62 5.43
CA LEU A 183 9.51 -2.77 4.56
C LEU A 183 9.12 -4.01 5.36
N VAL A 184 9.71 -4.23 6.54
CA VAL A 184 9.27 -5.29 7.46
C VAL A 184 7.81 -5.09 7.87
N TYR A 185 7.39 -3.85 8.10
CA TYR A 185 6.00 -3.55 8.44
C TYR A 185 5.06 -3.71 7.25
N THR A 186 5.44 -3.25 6.06
CA THR A 186 4.69 -3.53 4.82
C THR A 186 4.55 -5.04 4.59
N ASP A 187 5.62 -5.81 4.74
CA ASP A 187 5.62 -7.27 4.60
C ASP A 187 4.59 -7.94 5.53
N ARG A 188 4.54 -7.50 6.79
CA ARG A 188 3.55 -7.96 7.77
C ARG A 188 2.12 -7.62 7.36
N MET A 189 1.87 -6.38 6.94
CA MET A 189 0.55 -5.93 6.49
C MET A 189 0.05 -6.74 5.28
N LEU A 190 0.95 -7.02 4.31
CA LEU A 190 0.65 -7.86 3.16
C LEU A 190 0.36 -9.31 3.56
N SER A 191 1.14 -9.91 4.46
CA SER A 191 0.86 -11.25 4.98
C SER A 191 -0.51 -11.33 5.64
N LYS A 192 -0.86 -10.36 6.49
CA LYS A 192 -2.17 -10.27 7.13
C LYS A 192 -3.32 -10.09 6.12
N THR A 193 -3.07 -9.36 5.04
CA THR A 193 -4.05 -9.20 3.96
C THR A 193 -4.31 -10.54 3.26
N ILE A 194 -3.25 -11.29 2.94
CA ILE A 194 -3.39 -12.63 2.34
C ILE A 194 -4.13 -13.57 3.31
N GLU A 195 -3.75 -13.60 4.59
CA GLU A 195 -4.42 -14.42 5.61
C GLU A 195 -5.91 -14.07 5.74
N LEU A 196 -6.25 -12.77 5.68
CA LEU A 196 -7.63 -12.32 5.68
C LEU A 196 -8.40 -12.84 4.47
N LEU A 197 -7.83 -12.75 3.27
CA LEU A 197 -8.43 -13.23 2.02
C LEU A 197 -8.58 -14.76 2.00
N GLN A 198 -7.61 -15.50 2.53
CA GLN A 198 -7.65 -16.96 2.59
C GLN A 198 -8.87 -17.49 3.35
N ARG A 199 -9.40 -16.74 4.33
CA ARG A 199 -10.65 -17.09 5.03
C ARG A 199 -11.89 -17.11 4.12
N TYR A 200 -11.80 -16.49 2.93
CA TYR A 200 -12.87 -16.47 1.93
C TYR A 200 -12.66 -17.48 0.80
N SER A 201 -11.53 -18.19 0.74
CA SER A 201 -11.17 -19.10 -0.35
C SER A 201 -12.17 -20.25 -0.58
N GLY A 202 -12.95 -20.63 0.43
CA GLY A 202 -14.02 -21.63 0.28
C GLY A 202 -15.32 -21.09 -0.35
N MET A 203 -15.44 -19.77 -0.51
CA MET A 203 -16.64 -19.09 -1.03
C MET A 203 -16.35 -18.21 -2.25
N ARG A 204 -15.10 -17.79 -2.43
CA ARG A 204 -14.66 -16.83 -3.45
C ARG A 204 -13.28 -17.22 -3.95
N ASP A 205 -13.05 -17.01 -5.24
CA ASP A 205 -11.69 -16.93 -5.76
C ASP A 205 -11.06 -15.63 -5.28
N VAL A 206 -9.89 -15.73 -4.63
CA VAL A 206 -9.21 -14.58 -4.01
C VAL A 206 -7.82 -14.40 -4.59
N ALA A 207 -7.47 -13.14 -4.86
CA ALA A 207 -6.14 -12.75 -5.30
C ALA A 207 -5.74 -11.42 -4.67
N MET A 208 -4.43 -11.21 -4.50
CA MET A 208 -3.86 -9.95 -4.06
C MET A 208 -2.75 -9.54 -5.02
N ILE A 209 -2.77 -8.27 -5.43
CA ILE A 209 -1.68 -7.65 -6.20
C ILE A 209 -1.14 -6.50 -5.36
N TYR A 210 0.18 -6.48 -5.18
CA TYR A 210 0.89 -5.39 -4.55
C TYR A 210 1.83 -4.73 -5.55
N LEU A 211 1.75 -3.41 -5.64
CA LEU A 211 2.69 -2.57 -6.36
C LEU A 211 2.93 -1.27 -5.59
N SER A 212 4.17 -0.77 -5.64
CA SER A 212 4.51 0.59 -5.21
C SER A 212 4.24 1.55 -6.35
N ASP A 213 3.83 2.77 -6.03
CA ASP A 213 3.80 3.91 -6.96
C ASP A 213 5.21 4.37 -7.34
#